data_AF-A0A972G7Z6-F1
#
_entry.id   AF-A0A972G7Z6-F1
#
_cell.length_a   1.000
_cell.length_b   1.000
_cell.length_c   1.000
_cell.angle_alpha   90.00
_cell.angle_beta   90.00
_cell.angle_gamma   90.00
#
_symmetry.space_group_name_H-M   'P 1'
#
loop_
_entity.id
_entity.type
_entity.pdbx_description
1 polymer ?
#
loop_
_entity_poly.entity_id
_entity_poly.type
_entity_poly.pdbx_seq_one_letter_code
_entity_poly.pdbx_strand_id
1 'polypeptide(L)'
;MSHFDPNALKEAPSRALEDFADDSPAPAVLIEVARDGLSVRNATGTIELNGDQAASADNQFEIGSQTKMMTSVIIQQLVGEGAIDFDAPLADQMDLSGLEGIPNIEEVTVRELLANRSGIPDFDTVPGQTGVPAFIEQLMLNPDQPLGPDGLLAIASGQPASFAPGEGYEYSNTNYLLLQKLIENVTGDSFGEVLSDRIFSAAGMDDSTLKSDGGAKDVLHSYAELIPGQVIDVTDIPLDFGAAGGVVSTTSDMIRFFDALLVSRTLLSAEQMEEMLDFRAPDGTAGIDGESLGLSSGQIFGQQFIGFQGGTLGTNTATFIHVESGTIFSIAATHSSAEPVDLLISAFSAVFDDDAWASFDPSDESFTIEGTAADITLSEDEDVSGTPETVLELDGASLTFDGGIADLDTGRFSFADDSILWIGDQGGDHVDILRHAPDAAQSDNQLIGLDGNDHLRGGHGDDRIDGGDGRDHLRGRGGDDTMDGGEGNDILNGNQGNDDLSGGAGRDHLRGGSGDDVLSGGDGTDMLRGGAGDDVLDGGAGRDYMWGGAGADTFVFQLDAGQDRIFGFNAGEDMLDFSQTGLSFNDLEIDTHGGYTQISFGDAEISIFGNSCEPLTEDSFIF
;
A
#
# COMPACT_ATOMS: atom_id res chain seq x y z
N MET A 1 -21.87 -14.31 -2.93
CA MET A 1 -20.62 -14.91 -2.44
C MET A 1 -19.81 -15.27 -3.67
N SER A 2 -19.22 -14.23 -4.24
CA SER A 2 -17.98 -14.35 -4.99
C SER A 2 -16.93 -14.94 -4.04
N HIS A 3 -16.22 -15.95 -4.53
CA HIS A 3 -15.01 -16.44 -3.90
C HIS A 3 -13.87 -15.70 -4.59
N PHE A 4 -13.06 -15.03 -3.78
CA PHE A 4 -11.91 -14.26 -4.15
C PHE A 4 -10.68 -15.05 -3.75
N ASP A 5 -10.00 -15.65 -4.70
CA ASP A 5 -8.72 -16.29 -4.43
C ASP A 5 -7.57 -15.31 -4.74
N PRO A 6 -6.93 -14.67 -3.74
CA PRO A 6 -5.77 -13.82 -3.97
C PRO A 6 -4.58 -14.60 -4.55
N ASN A 7 -4.52 -15.92 -4.33
CA ASN A 7 -3.52 -16.75 -5.01
C ASN A 7 -3.84 -16.88 -6.50
N ALA A 8 -5.11 -17.03 -6.90
CA ALA A 8 -5.49 -17.00 -8.32
C ALA A 8 -5.13 -15.65 -8.99
N LEU A 9 -5.35 -14.54 -8.27
CA LEU A 9 -4.93 -13.21 -8.72
C LEU A 9 -3.43 -13.07 -8.88
N LYS A 10 -2.64 -13.76 -8.05
CA LYS A 10 -1.18 -13.82 -8.18
C LYS A 10 -0.78 -14.78 -9.28
N GLU A 11 -1.42 -15.94 -9.39
CA GLU A 11 -1.12 -17.01 -10.33
C GLU A 11 -1.35 -16.57 -11.79
N ALA A 12 -2.41 -15.82 -12.07
CA ALA A 12 -2.71 -15.38 -13.44
C ALA A 12 -1.61 -14.45 -14.03
N PRO A 13 -1.21 -13.33 -13.37
CA PRO A 13 -0.06 -12.51 -13.76
C PRO A 13 1.25 -13.27 -13.67
N SER A 14 1.45 -14.12 -12.66
CA SER A 14 2.68 -14.90 -12.50
C SER A 14 2.88 -15.85 -13.68
N ARG A 15 1.83 -16.53 -14.10
CA ARG A 15 1.88 -17.45 -15.23
C ARG A 15 2.11 -16.72 -16.54
N ALA A 16 1.41 -15.60 -16.77
CA ALA A 16 1.64 -14.76 -17.94
C ALA A 16 3.09 -14.22 -17.96
N LEU A 17 3.61 -13.83 -16.79
CA LEU A 17 4.98 -13.37 -16.62
C LEU A 17 6.00 -14.48 -16.87
N GLU A 18 5.79 -15.68 -16.32
CA GLU A 18 6.65 -16.85 -16.53
C GLU A 18 6.70 -17.25 -18.01
N ASP A 19 5.52 -17.37 -18.65
CA ASP A 19 5.42 -17.70 -20.08
C ASP A 19 6.12 -16.63 -20.94
N PHE A 20 5.92 -15.35 -20.62
CA PHE A 20 6.60 -14.25 -21.33
C PHE A 20 8.11 -14.25 -21.08
N ALA A 21 8.57 -14.46 -19.85
CA ALA A 21 9.98 -14.43 -19.50
C ALA A 21 10.77 -15.58 -20.16
N ASP A 22 10.16 -16.76 -20.31
CA ASP A 22 10.75 -17.89 -21.01
C ASP A 22 10.96 -17.59 -22.52
N ASP A 23 10.09 -16.78 -23.11
CA ASP A 23 10.13 -16.39 -24.53
C ASP A 23 10.80 -15.01 -24.77
N SER A 24 11.10 -14.27 -23.70
CA SER A 24 11.64 -12.91 -23.76
C SER A 24 13.17 -12.89 -23.62
N PRO A 25 13.86 -11.99 -24.35
CA PRO A 25 15.30 -11.77 -24.17
C PRO A 25 15.64 -10.92 -22.93
N ALA A 26 14.63 -10.44 -22.20
CA ALA A 26 14.80 -9.56 -21.05
C ALA A 26 15.41 -10.29 -19.84
N PRO A 27 16.53 -9.80 -19.27
CA PRO A 27 17.10 -10.37 -18.07
C PRO A 27 16.24 -10.18 -16.81
N ALA A 28 15.40 -9.14 -16.80
CA ALA A 28 14.36 -8.93 -15.80
C ALA A 28 13.07 -8.48 -16.46
N VAL A 29 11.95 -9.00 -15.95
CA VAL A 29 10.61 -8.58 -16.34
C VAL A 29 9.80 -8.34 -15.09
N LEU A 30 9.15 -7.18 -15.03
CA LEU A 30 8.28 -6.73 -13.94
C LEU A 30 6.89 -6.51 -14.52
N ILE A 31 5.88 -6.85 -13.73
CA ILE A 31 4.48 -6.55 -14.01
C ILE A 31 3.78 -6.16 -12.73
N GLU A 32 2.99 -5.11 -12.81
CA GLU A 32 1.96 -4.78 -11.84
C GLU A 32 0.62 -4.66 -12.55
N VAL A 33 -0.41 -5.24 -11.97
CA VAL A 33 -1.79 -5.11 -12.45
C VAL A 33 -2.64 -4.62 -11.30
N ALA A 34 -3.28 -3.47 -11.48
CA ALA A 34 -4.08 -2.83 -10.47
C ALA A 34 -5.51 -2.53 -10.94
N ARG A 35 -6.48 -2.58 -10.03
CA ARG A 35 -7.89 -2.30 -10.29
C ARG A 35 -8.62 -2.05 -8.99
N ASP A 36 -9.37 -0.96 -8.87
CA ASP A 36 -10.26 -0.68 -7.73
C ASP A 36 -9.53 -0.84 -6.38
N GLY A 37 -8.34 -0.22 -6.26
CA GLY A 37 -7.46 -0.32 -5.09
C GLY A 37 -6.71 -1.66 -4.97
N LEU A 38 -7.11 -2.70 -5.70
CA LEU A 38 -6.40 -3.96 -5.77
C LEU A 38 -5.10 -3.80 -6.57
N SER A 39 -3.95 -4.32 -6.15
CA SER A 39 -2.77 -4.44 -7.01
C SER A 39 -2.12 -5.81 -6.88
N VAL A 40 -1.59 -6.38 -7.96
CA VAL A 40 -0.76 -7.59 -7.95
C VAL A 40 0.56 -7.29 -8.62
N ARG A 41 1.64 -7.47 -7.88
CA ARG A 41 3.01 -7.20 -8.33
C ARG A 41 3.78 -8.49 -8.48
N ASN A 42 4.51 -8.63 -9.58
CA ASN A 42 5.43 -9.73 -9.75
C ASN A 42 6.66 -9.33 -10.59
N ALA A 43 7.77 -10.00 -10.33
CA ALA A 43 9.02 -9.83 -11.04
C ALA A 43 9.72 -11.17 -11.21
N THR A 44 10.45 -11.30 -12.31
CA THR A 44 11.30 -12.45 -12.58
C THR A 44 12.64 -12.00 -13.15
N GLY A 45 13.63 -12.88 -13.05
CA GLY A 45 14.99 -12.62 -13.49
C GLY A 45 15.83 -11.89 -12.43
N THR A 46 16.87 -11.20 -12.90
CA THR A 46 17.90 -10.61 -12.05
C THR A 46 18.18 -9.17 -12.43
N ILE A 47 18.54 -8.34 -11.45
CA ILE A 47 18.83 -6.91 -11.65
C ILE A 47 19.91 -6.72 -12.72
N GLU A 48 20.96 -7.54 -12.66
CA GLU A 48 22.01 -7.64 -13.67
C GLU A 48 21.92 -9.01 -14.36
N LEU A 49 22.16 -9.07 -15.67
CA LEU A 49 22.22 -10.29 -16.45
C LEU A 49 23.27 -11.28 -15.89
N ASN A 50 22.81 -12.44 -15.41
CA ASN A 50 23.60 -13.45 -14.69
C ASN A 50 24.14 -13.00 -13.32
N GLY A 51 23.59 -11.93 -12.74
CA GLY A 51 23.87 -11.52 -11.37
C GLY A 51 23.20 -12.43 -10.33
N ASP A 52 23.59 -12.27 -9.06
CA ASP A 52 23.02 -13.03 -7.94
C ASP A 52 21.81 -12.32 -7.28
N GLN A 53 21.55 -11.06 -7.64
CA GLN A 53 20.44 -10.27 -7.09
C GLN A 53 19.18 -10.43 -7.95
N ALA A 54 18.13 -10.98 -7.34
CA ALA A 54 16.83 -11.10 -7.98
C ALA A 54 16.20 -9.72 -8.22
N ALA A 55 15.48 -9.59 -9.34
CA ALA A 55 14.64 -8.43 -9.56
C ALA A 55 13.40 -8.48 -8.65
N SER A 56 12.91 -7.30 -8.28
CA SER A 56 11.69 -7.01 -7.53
C SER A 56 10.84 -6.04 -8.34
N ALA A 57 9.52 -6.04 -8.12
CA ALA A 57 8.60 -5.05 -8.69
C ALA A 57 8.89 -3.61 -8.21
N ASP A 58 9.59 -3.48 -7.08
CA ASP A 58 10.03 -2.19 -6.51
C ASP A 58 11.29 -1.64 -7.19
N ASN A 59 11.95 -2.43 -8.04
CA ASN A 59 13.12 -1.92 -8.75
C ASN A 59 12.70 -0.81 -9.72
N GLN A 60 13.50 0.24 -9.74
CA GLN A 60 13.29 1.34 -10.68
C GLN A 60 13.75 0.96 -12.09
N PHE A 61 13.11 1.55 -13.09
CA PHE A 61 13.47 1.39 -14.49
C PHE A 61 13.19 2.66 -15.27
N GLU A 62 13.87 2.83 -16.40
CA GLU A 62 13.58 3.92 -17.31
C GLU A 62 12.24 3.67 -18.02
N ILE A 63 11.24 4.52 -17.78
CA ILE A 63 9.91 4.37 -18.38
C ILE A 63 9.89 4.78 -19.86
N GLY A 64 10.98 5.39 -20.34
CA GLY A 64 11.12 5.84 -21.72
C GLY A 64 9.98 6.75 -22.15
N SER A 65 9.51 6.53 -23.38
CA SER A 65 8.49 7.37 -24.03
C SER A 65 7.19 7.56 -23.24
N GLN A 66 6.90 6.78 -22.20
CA GLN A 66 5.80 7.06 -21.27
C GLN A 66 5.91 8.43 -20.58
N THR A 67 7.11 8.99 -20.45
CA THR A 67 7.36 10.37 -19.97
C THR A 67 6.54 11.44 -20.74
N LYS A 68 6.18 11.15 -21.99
CA LYS A 68 5.38 12.03 -22.83
C LYS A 68 3.98 12.28 -22.26
N MET A 69 3.40 11.30 -21.57
CA MET A 69 2.11 11.47 -20.88
C MET A 69 2.22 12.57 -19.83
N MET A 70 3.23 12.49 -18.96
CA MET A 70 3.47 13.47 -17.89
C MET A 70 3.74 14.86 -18.45
N THR A 71 4.51 14.95 -19.53
CA THR A 71 4.78 16.21 -20.23
C THR A 71 3.49 16.82 -20.78
N SER A 72 2.61 15.99 -21.34
CA SER A 72 1.33 16.43 -21.89
C SER A 72 0.38 16.91 -20.80
N VAL A 73 0.36 16.25 -19.63
CA VAL A 73 -0.39 16.69 -18.45
C VAL A 73 0.12 18.06 -17.97
N ILE A 74 1.43 18.26 -17.87
CA ILE A 74 2.01 19.57 -17.49
C ILE A 74 1.59 20.66 -18.48
N ILE A 75 1.67 20.40 -19.79
CA ILE A 75 1.23 21.38 -20.80
C ILE A 75 -0.26 21.70 -20.62
N GLN A 76 -1.11 20.69 -20.39
CA GLN A 76 -2.53 20.90 -20.15
C GLN A 76 -2.78 21.78 -18.92
N GLN A 77 -2.09 21.52 -17.81
CA GLN A 77 -2.17 22.33 -16.59
C GLN A 77 -1.78 23.79 -16.87
N LEU A 78 -0.66 24.02 -17.56
CA LEU A 78 -0.19 25.36 -17.94
C LEU A 78 -1.14 26.08 -18.91
N VAL A 79 -1.83 25.35 -19.80
CA VAL A 79 -2.91 25.91 -20.63
C VAL A 79 -4.10 26.34 -19.77
N GLY A 80 -4.50 25.52 -18.80
CA GLY A 80 -5.56 25.85 -17.85
C GLY A 80 -5.25 27.08 -16.99
N GLU A 81 -3.96 27.30 -16.70
CA GLU A 81 -3.45 28.49 -16.01
C GLU A 81 -3.36 29.72 -16.92
N GLY A 82 -3.55 29.55 -18.23
CA GLY A 82 -3.38 30.60 -19.24
C GLY A 82 -1.91 30.98 -19.49
N ALA A 83 -0.97 30.12 -19.09
CA ALA A 83 0.47 30.32 -19.28
C ALA A 83 0.93 29.85 -20.67
N ILE A 84 0.21 28.91 -21.29
CA ILE A 84 0.43 28.39 -22.64
C ILE A 84 -0.89 28.50 -23.44
N ASP A 85 -0.79 28.78 -24.74
CA ASP A 85 -1.90 28.73 -25.69
C ASP A 85 -1.68 27.57 -26.68
N PHE A 86 -2.65 26.67 -26.80
CA PHE A 86 -2.53 25.49 -27.64
C PHE A 86 -2.34 25.78 -29.12
N ASP A 87 -3.03 26.79 -29.61
CA ASP A 87 -3.21 27.04 -31.04
C ASP A 87 -2.36 28.22 -31.51
N ALA A 88 -1.63 28.88 -30.59
CA ALA A 88 -0.65 29.89 -30.94
C ALA A 88 0.66 29.24 -31.44
N PRO A 89 1.33 29.84 -32.43
CA PRO A 89 2.66 29.40 -32.87
C PRO A 89 3.65 29.36 -31.70
N LEU A 90 4.52 28.36 -31.68
CA LEU A 90 5.54 28.19 -30.65
C LEU A 90 6.47 29.41 -30.55
N ALA A 91 6.78 30.04 -31.69
CA ALA A 91 7.58 31.26 -31.78
C ALA A 91 6.99 32.46 -31.05
N ASP A 92 5.68 32.48 -30.81
CA ASP A 92 5.01 33.56 -30.08
C ASP A 92 5.07 33.32 -28.56
N GLN A 93 5.47 32.13 -28.12
CA GLN A 93 5.37 31.67 -26.73
C GLN A 93 6.73 31.44 -26.05
N MET A 94 7.81 31.25 -26.80
CA MET A 94 9.16 31.08 -26.24
C MET A 94 10.26 31.67 -27.13
N ASP A 95 11.45 31.88 -26.56
CA ASP A 95 12.65 32.26 -27.32
C ASP A 95 13.19 31.07 -28.12
N LEU A 96 13.29 31.21 -29.45
CA LEU A 96 13.78 30.17 -30.36
C LEU A 96 15.30 30.21 -30.58
N SER A 97 16.03 31.05 -29.84
CA SER A 97 17.49 31.14 -29.95
C SER A 97 18.17 29.77 -29.77
N GLY A 98 18.90 29.32 -30.80
CA GLY A 98 19.55 28.00 -30.82
C GLY A 98 18.72 26.86 -31.44
N LEU A 99 17.47 27.14 -31.84
CA LEU A 99 16.56 26.18 -32.46
C LEU A 99 16.28 26.49 -33.95
N GLU A 100 16.96 27.50 -34.52
CA GLU A 100 16.63 28.07 -35.85
C GLU A 100 16.79 27.09 -37.02
N GLY A 101 17.48 25.97 -36.82
CA GLY A 101 17.66 24.93 -37.83
C GLY A 101 16.59 23.83 -37.80
N ILE A 102 15.71 23.82 -36.81
CA ILE A 102 14.62 22.84 -36.72
C ILE A 102 13.52 23.26 -37.70
N PRO A 103 13.05 22.35 -38.59
CA PRO A 103 12.02 22.70 -39.55
C PRO A 103 10.70 23.03 -38.87
N ASN A 104 9.84 23.85 -39.52
CA ASN A 104 8.52 24.27 -39.04
C ASN A 104 8.48 25.01 -37.67
N ILE A 105 9.61 25.25 -37.02
CA ILE A 105 9.68 25.79 -35.64
C ILE A 105 9.00 27.15 -35.47
N GLU A 106 8.95 27.96 -36.53
CA GLU A 106 8.32 29.29 -36.49
C GLU A 106 6.79 29.24 -36.60
N GLU A 107 6.22 28.15 -37.15
CA GLU A 107 4.80 28.06 -37.51
C GLU A 107 4.04 27.02 -36.69
N VAL A 108 4.73 25.99 -36.18
CA VAL A 108 4.12 24.89 -35.42
C VAL A 108 3.48 25.38 -34.12
N THR A 109 2.34 24.80 -33.79
CA THR A 109 1.60 25.06 -32.54
C THR A 109 1.88 24.01 -31.48
N VAL A 110 1.58 24.32 -30.21
CA VAL A 110 1.73 23.36 -29.09
C VAL A 110 0.85 22.13 -29.31
N ARG A 111 -0.36 22.32 -29.82
CA ARG A 111 -1.29 21.23 -30.17
C ARG A 111 -0.70 20.30 -31.22
N GLU A 112 -0.04 20.84 -32.24
CA GLU A 112 0.59 20.03 -33.29
C GLU A 112 1.81 19.26 -32.80
N LEU A 113 2.57 19.80 -31.85
CA LEU A 113 3.67 19.08 -31.21
C LEU A 113 3.15 17.86 -30.43
N LEU A 114 2.16 18.07 -29.55
CA LEU A 114 1.57 17.00 -28.73
C LEU A 114 0.92 15.90 -29.58
N ALA A 115 0.21 16.29 -30.64
CA ALA A 115 -0.50 15.38 -31.52
C ALA A 115 0.40 14.68 -32.56
N ASN A 116 1.72 14.92 -32.55
CA ASN A 116 2.65 14.40 -33.55
C ASN A 116 2.28 14.80 -35.00
N ARG A 117 1.84 16.05 -35.16
CA ARG A 117 1.43 16.67 -36.44
C ARG A 117 2.29 17.87 -36.83
N SER A 118 3.44 18.03 -36.20
CA SER A 118 4.36 19.14 -36.43
C SER A 118 5.08 19.07 -37.77
N GLY A 119 5.27 17.86 -38.31
CA GLY A 119 6.15 17.60 -39.46
C GLY A 119 7.64 17.73 -39.12
N ILE A 120 7.99 17.81 -37.84
CA ILE A 120 9.36 17.87 -37.33
C ILE A 120 9.91 16.44 -37.22
N PRO A 121 11.02 16.12 -37.89
CA PRO A 121 11.55 14.76 -37.90
C PRO A 121 12.02 14.32 -36.51
N ASP A 122 11.87 13.03 -36.24
CA ASP A 122 12.37 12.40 -35.03
C ASP A 122 13.89 12.27 -35.08
N PHE A 123 14.61 12.79 -34.07
CA PHE A 123 16.06 12.65 -33.97
C PHE A 123 16.52 11.19 -33.99
N ASP A 124 15.67 10.25 -33.53
CA ASP A 124 15.94 8.82 -33.48
C ASP A 124 16.03 8.21 -34.90
N THR A 125 15.29 8.78 -35.86
CA THR A 125 15.28 8.31 -37.25
C THR A 125 16.36 8.95 -38.11
N VAL A 126 17.07 9.96 -37.60
CA VAL A 126 18.10 10.67 -38.36
C VAL A 126 19.30 9.74 -38.58
N PRO A 127 19.63 9.39 -39.84
CA PRO A 127 20.68 8.41 -40.10
C PRO A 127 22.06 9.03 -39.85
N GLY A 128 22.89 8.32 -39.09
CA GLY A 128 24.32 8.57 -38.96
C GLY A 128 25.10 8.17 -40.23
N GLN A 129 26.41 8.45 -40.24
CA GLN A 129 27.29 8.18 -41.38
C GLN A 129 27.46 6.68 -41.64
N THR A 130 27.39 5.89 -40.58
CA THR A 130 27.51 4.42 -40.62
C THR A 130 26.18 3.70 -40.84
N GLY A 131 25.06 4.42 -40.88
CA GLY A 131 23.72 3.88 -41.10
C GLY A 131 22.97 3.47 -39.83
N VAL A 132 23.59 3.57 -38.65
CA VAL A 132 22.90 3.57 -37.35
C VAL A 132 22.35 4.97 -37.06
N PRO A 133 21.35 5.14 -36.16
CA PRO A 133 20.89 6.45 -35.72
C PRO A 133 22.03 7.38 -35.30
N ALA A 134 21.94 8.66 -35.68
CA ALA A 134 23.01 9.62 -35.47
C ALA A 134 23.36 9.84 -34.00
N PHE A 135 22.38 9.75 -33.09
CA PHE A 135 22.64 9.87 -31.65
C PHE A 135 23.43 8.66 -31.11
N ILE A 136 23.11 7.44 -31.56
CA ILE A 136 23.89 6.24 -31.23
C ILE A 136 25.33 6.37 -31.74
N GLU A 137 25.51 6.86 -32.97
CA GLU A 137 26.85 7.10 -33.51
C GLU A 137 27.64 8.12 -32.67
N GLN A 138 27.00 9.19 -32.19
CA GLN A 138 27.64 10.16 -31.30
C GLN A 138 28.07 9.54 -29.97
N LEU A 139 27.23 8.70 -29.35
CA LEU A 139 27.55 7.98 -28.12
C LEU A 139 28.70 6.98 -28.34
N MET A 140 28.72 6.28 -29.47
CA MET A 140 29.81 5.37 -29.82
C MET A 140 31.15 6.10 -30.04
N LEU A 141 31.11 7.32 -30.60
CA LEU A 141 32.30 8.13 -30.86
C LEU A 141 32.82 8.84 -29.61
N ASN A 142 31.94 9.24 -28.70
CA ASN A 142 32.26 9.98 -27.48
C ASN A 142 31.50 9.38 -26.26
N PRO A 143 31.85 8.17 -25.81
CA PRO A 143 31.09 7.47 -24.76
C PRO A 143 31.10 8.16 -23.40
N ASP A 144 32.09 9.03 -23.13
CA ASP A 144 32.21 9.78 -21.89
C ASP A 144 31.48 11.14 -21.93
N GLN A 145 30.91 11.53 -23.07
CA GLN A 145 30.23 12.82 -23.23
C GLN A 145 28.71 12.62 -23.12
N PRO A 146 28.06 13.21 -22.10
CA PRO A 146 26.62 13.12 -21.98
C PRO A 146 25.90 13.73 -23.17
N LEU A 147 24.88 13.03 -23.65
CA LEU A 147 23.98 13.48 -24.69
C LEU A 147 22.60 13.72 -24.08
N GLY A 148 22.26 15.00 -23.89
CA GLY A 148 20.97 15.43 -23.35
C GLY A 148 20.10 16.16 -24.39
N PRO A 149 18.99 16.79 -23.94
CA PRO A 149 17.99 17.42 -24.81
C PRO A 149 18.56 18.36 -25.89
N ASP A 150 19.49 19.25 -25.55
CA ASP A 150 20.09 20.19 -26.52
C ASP A 150 20.88 19.47 -27.62
N GLY A 151 21.59 18.40 -27.27
CA GLY A 151 22.36 17.60 -28.22
C GLY A 151 21.45 16.80 -29.14
N LEU A 152 20.34 16.27 -28.62
CA LEU A 152 19.33 15.57 -29.41
C LEU A 152 18.58 16.51 -30.36
N LEU A 153 18.21 17.72 -29.90
CA LEU A 153 17.63 18.77 -30.75
C LEU A 153 18.59 19.19 -31.88
N ALA A 154 19.90 19.26 -31.59
CA ALA A 154 20.91 19.55 -32.59
C ALA A 154 21.02 18.49 -33.70
N ILE A 155 20.61 17.24 -33.44
CA ILE A 155 20.58 16.17 -34.46
C ILE A 155 19.41 16.37 -35.44
N ALA A 156 18.25 16.78 -34.94
CA ALA A 156 17.10 17.12 -35.78
C ALA A 156 17.30 18.43 -36.57
N SER A 157 18.19 19.31 -36.09
CA SER A 157 18.53 20.56 -36.76
C SER A 157 19.12 20.34 -38.15
N GLY A 158 18.59 21.06 -39.15
CA GLY A 158 19.01 20.97 -40.54
C GLY A 158 18.39 19.81 -41.34
N GLN A 159 17.56 18.99 -40.71
CA GLN A 159 16.75 17.99 -41.41
C GLN A 159 15.54 18.67 -42.11
N PRO A 160 15.09 18.16 -43.26
CA PRO A 160 13.89 18.68 -43.91
C PRO A 160 12.63 18.34 -43.09
N ALA A 161 11.62 19.23 -43.15
CA ALA A 161 10.27 18.89 -42.68
C ALA A 161 9.72 17.70 -43.49
N SER A 162 9.03 16.80 -42.80
CA SER A 162 8.32 15.69 -43.43
C SER A 162 7.04 16.15 -44.13
N PHE A 163 6.34 17.11 -43.54
CA PHE A 163 5.13 17.77 -44.06
C PHE A 163 4.93 19.13 -43.36
N ALA A 164 3.98 19.94 -43.83
CA ALA A 164 3.62 21.19 -43.15
C ALA A 164 2.77 20.91 -41.89
N PRO A 165 2.81 21.77 -40.85
CA PRO A 165 2.06 21.54 -39.61
C PRO A 165 0.57 21.24 -39.86
N GLY A 166 0.07 20.20 -39.20
CA GLY A 166 -1.31 19.74 -39.29
C GLY A 166 -1.66 18.92 -40.54
N GLU A 167 -0.80 18.86 -41.56
CA GLU A 167 -1.09 18.16 -42.83
C GLU A 167 -0.83 16.65 -42.79
N GLY A 168 -0.14 16.16 -41.77
CA GLY A 168 0.23 14.75 -41.64
C GLY A 168 0.39 14.30 -40.20
N TYR A 169 0.82 13.06 -40.03
CA TYR A 169 1.15 12.43 -38.76
C TYR A 169 2.52 11.75 -38.87
N GLU A 170 3.40 12.04 -37.91
CA GLU A 170 4.70 11.39 -37.73
C GLU A 170 5.09 11.48 -36.27
N TYR A 171 5.26 10.32 -35.63
CA TYR A 171 5.78 10.21 -34.28
C TYR A 171 7.16 10.87 -34.20
N SER A 172 7.37 11.77 -33.23
CA SER A 172 8.63 12.48 -33.11
C SER A 172 8.97 12.80 -31.66
N ASN A 173 10.02 12.14 -31.15
CA ASN A 173 10.60 12.48 -29.84
C ASN A 173 11.07 13.94 -29.78
N THR A 174 11.49 14.51 -30.91
CA THR A 174 11.90 15.92 -31.03
C THR A 174 10.80 16.89 -30.58
N ASN A 175 9.52 16.55 -30.83
CA ASN A 175 8.40 17.40 -30.39
C ASN A 175 8.40 17.60 -28.88
N TYR A 176 8.67 16.54 -28.11
CA TYR A 176 8.63 16.59 -26.66
C TYR A 176 9.85 17.28 -26.05
N LEU A 177 11.01 17.22 -26.71
CA LEU A 177 12.16 18.04 -26.34
C LEU A 177 11.89 19.54 -26.53
N LEU A 178 11.11 19.92 -27.54
CA LEU A 178 10.66 21.30 -27.73
C LEU A 178 9.65 21.72 -26.65
N LEU A 179 8.72 20.83 -26.31
CA LEU A 179 7.78 21.06 -25.19
C LEU A 179 8.51 21.23 -23.87
N GLN A 180 9.61 20.50 -23.63
CA GLN A 180 10.47 20.74 -22.48
C GLN A 180 10.98 22.19 -22.43
N LYS A 181 11.51 22.70 -23.56
CA LYS A 181 12.01 24.08 -23.64
C LYS A 181 10.91 25.11 -23.41
N LEU A 182 9.70 24.84 -23.89
CA LEU A 182 8.54 25.68 -23.63
C LEU A 182 8.19 25.70 -22.13
N ILE A 183 8.11 24.53 -21.49
CA ILE A 183 7.83 24.41 -20.06
C ILE A 183 8.86 25.19 -19.25
N GLU A 184 10.15 24.92 -19.46
CA GLU A 184 11.25 25.61 -18.75
C GLU A 184 11.23 27.13 -18.98
N ASN A 185 10.87 27.58 -20.19
CA ASN A 185 10.78 29.01 -20.51
C ASN A 185 9.62 29.71 -19.79
N VAL A 186 8.47 29.06 -19.71
CA VAL A 186 7.24 29.62 -19.15
C VAL A 186 7.23 29.56 -17.63
N THR A 187 7.72 28.47 -17.03
CA THR A 187 7.77 28.32 -15.57
C THR A 187 9.00 29.02 -14.98
N GLY A 188 10.14 28.99 -15.67
CA GLY A 188 11.43 29.44 -15.16
C GLY A 188 12.16 28.40 -14.30
N ASP A 189 11.56 27.24 -14.09
CA ASP A 189 12.11 26.11 -13.34
C ASP A 189 12.64 25.04 -14.31
N SER A 190 13.53 24.17 -13.83
CA SER A 190 13.97 23.03 -14.63
C SER A 190 12.83 22.03 -14.87
N PHE A 191 12.89 21.28 -15.96
CA PHE A 191 11.85 20.29 -16.25
C PHE A 191 11.66 19.25 -15.14
N GLY A 192 12.75 18.84 -14.48
CA GLY A 192 12.70 17.91 -13.35
C GLY A 192 12.01 18.48 -12.10
N GLU A 193 12.26 19.75 -11.77
CA GLU A 193 11.53 20.45 -10.70
C GLU A 193 10.03 20.55 -11.01
N VAL A 194 9.67 20.83 -12.26
CA VAL A 194 8.27 20.89 -12.71
C VAL A 194 7.61 19.52 -12.64
N LEU A 195 8.29 18.45 -13.06
CA LEU A 195 7.81 17.06 -12.91
C LEU A 195 7.56 16.70 -11.45
N SER A 196 8.52 17.00 -10.57
CA SER A 196 8.44 16.66 -9.15
C SER A 196 7.26 17.34 -8.46
N ASP A 197 7.03 18.64 -8.72
CA ASP A 197 5.94 19.40 -8.11
C ASP A 197 4.57 19.00 -8.70
N ARG A 198 4.46 19.00 -10.03
CA ARG A 198 3.15 18.94 -10.71
C ARG A 198 2.66 17.54 -11.02
N ILE A 199 3.54 16.54 -10.99
CA ILE A 199 3.23 15.15 -11.30
C ILE A 199 3.58 14.25 -10.13
N PHE A 200 4.85 14.19 -9.72
CA PHE A 200 5.26 13.16 -8.75
C PHE A 200 4.62 13.37 -7.38
N SER A 201 4.79 14.56 -6.80
CA SER A 201 4.16 14.91 -5.51
C SER A 201 2.64 14.89 -5.62
N ALA A 202 2.11 15.40 -6.75
CA ALA A 202 0.69 15.50 -7.01
C ALA A 202 0.03 14.18 -7.45
N ALA A 203 0.75 13.05 -7.48
CA ALA A 203 0.22 11.72 -7.78
C ALA A 203 0.77 10.65 -6.81
N GLY A 204 1.49 11.05 -5.75
CA GLY A 204 2.10 10.11 -4.80
C GLY A 204 3.21 9.23 -5.40
N MET A 205 3.93 9.71 -6.41
CA MET A 205 5.00 8.95 -7.08
C MET A 205 6.37 9.15 -6.40
N ASP A 206 6.50 8.65 -5.18
CA ASP A 206 7.66 8.92 -4.31
C ASP A 206 8.98 8.29 -4.80
N ASP A 207 8.90 7.28 -5.66
CA ASP A 207 10.05 6.56 -6.21
C ASP A 207 10.37 6.99 -7.66
N SER A 208 9.88 8.14 -8.08
CA SER A 208 10.05 8.66 -9.44
C SER A 208 10.98 9.87 -9.50
N THR A 209 11.82 9.91 -10.53
CA THR A 209 12.78 11.00 -10.75
C THR A 209 13.08 11.19 -12.23
N LEU A 210 13.57 12.38 -12.60
CA LEU A 210 14.19 12.58 -13.90
C LEU A 210 15.63 12.04 -13.85
N LYS A 211 16.02 11.21 -14.83
CA LYS A 211 17.33 10.54 -14.86
C LYS A 211 18.50 11.52 -14.69
N SER A 212 18.41 12.71 -15.29
CA SER A 212 19.46 13.74 -15.24
C SER A 212 19.59 14.45 -13.89
N ASP A 213 18.57 14.43 -13.05
CA ASP A 213 18.62 14.98 -11.69
C ASP A 213 19.30 14.00 -10.71
N GLY A 214 19.43 12.73 -11.12
CA GLY A 214 19.92 11.66 -10.28
C GLY A 214 18.88 11.23 -9.24
N GLY A 215 19.36 10.58 -8.17
CA GLY A 215 18.49 10.14 -7.06
C GLY A 215 17.81 8.79 -7.29
N ALA A 216 17.88 8.22 -8.49
CA ALA A 216 17.42 6.87 -8.77
C ALA A 216 18.16 5.83 -7.91
N LYS A 217 17.43 4.82 -7.41
CA LYS A 217 17.92 3.77 -6.52
C LYS A 217 17.47 2.41 -7.03
N ASP A 218 18.31 1.41 -6.82
CA ASP A 218 18.00 0.00 -7.13
C ASP A 218 17.44 -0.18 -8.56
N VAL A 219 18.06 0.53 -9.50
CA VAL A 219 17.66 0.57 -10.92
C VAL A 219 18.03 -0.73 -11.61
N LEU A 220 17.09 -1.30 -12.37
CA LEU A 220 17.37 -2.46 -13.23
C LEU A 220 18.39 -2.11 -14.30
N HIS A 221 19.30 -3.06 -14.58
CA HIS A 221 20.17 -2.90 -15.72
C HIS A 221 19.39 -3.06 -17.02
N SER A 222 19.69 -2.21 -18.00
CA SER A 222 19.06 -2.17 -19.32
C SER A 222 19.97 -2.82 -20.36
N TYR A 223 19.40 -3.61 -21.27
CA TYR A 223 20.18 -4.38 -22.25
C TYR A 223 19.74 -4.16 -23.69
N ALA A 224 20.70 -4.04 -24.60
CA ALA A 224 20.45 -3.78 -26.01
C ALA A 224 21.24 -4.73 -26.91
N GLU A 225 20.62 -5.15 -28.02
CA GLU A 225 21.31 -5.88 -29.09
C GLU A 225 21.70 -4.91 -30.22
N LEU A 226 22.68 -4.04 -29.97
CA LEU A 226 23.19 -3.08 -30.97
C LEU A 226 23.97 -3.78 -32.11
N ILE A 227 24.46 -4.99 -31.86
CA ILE A 227 25.15 -5.84 -32.82
C ILE A 227 24.45 -7.20 -32.81
N PRO A 228 24.05 -7.76 -33.97
CA PRO A 228 23.34 -9.04 -34.02
C PRO A 228 24.09 -10.17 -33.27
N GLY A 229 23.40 -10.78 -32.32
CA GLY A 229 23.86 -11.84 -31.43
C GLY A 229 24.67 -11.37 -30.22
N GLN A 230 24.79 -10.07 -29.97
CA GLN A 230 25.53 -9.52 -28.84
C GLN A 230 24.65 -8.60 -27.99
N VAL A 231 24.23 -9.11 -26.84
CA VAL A 231 23.56 -8.35 -25.78
C VAL A 231 24.61 -7.50 -25.05
N ILE A 232 24.34 -6.21 -24.92
CA ILE A 232 25.22 -5.21 -24.30
C ILE A 232 24.46 -4.53 -23.17
N ASP A 233 25.08 -4.40 -22.02
CA ASP A 233 24.58 -3.58 -20.91
C ASP A 233 24.70 -2.09 -21.28
N VAL A 234 23.58 -1.39 -21.28
CA VAL A 234 23.46 0.02 -21.67
C VAL A 234 22.98 0.93 -20.53
N THR A 235 22.95 0.42 -19.30
CA THR A 235 22.42 1.11 -18.11
C THR A 235 23.10 2.46 -17.86
N ASP A 236 24.42 2.46 -17.84
CA ASP A 236 25.24 3.64 -17.51
C ASP A 236 25.59 4.50 -18.73
N ILE A 237 24.92 4.31 -19.88
CA ILE A 237 25.14 5.20 -21.02
C ILE A 237 24.67 6.61 -20.62
N PRO A 238 25.50 7.65 -20.81
CA PRO A 238 25.17 9.01 -20.40
C PRO A 238 24.23 9.67 -21.44
N LEU A 239 23.07 9.08 -21.62
CA LEU A 239 21.99 9.53 -22.51
C LEU A 239 20.79 9.94 -21.66
N ASP A 240 20.29 11.14 -21.93
CA ASP A 240 19.09 11.68 -21.31
C ASP A 240 18.12 12.16 -22.39
N PHE A 241 16.93 11.54 -22.40
CA PHE A 241 15.84 11.87 -23.31
C PHE A 241 14.93 12.99 -22.79
N GLY A 242 15.15 13.51 -21.57
CA GLY A 242 14.37 14.60 -21.00
C GLY A 242 12.87 14.35 -21.06
N ALA A 243 12.08 15.34 -21.47
CA ALA A 243 10.62 15.21 -21.62
C ALA A 243 10.16 14.16 -22.66
N ALA A 244 11.05 13.72 -23.55
CA ALA A 244 10.72 12.67 -24.50
C ALA A 244 10.81 11.26 -23.90
N GLY A 245 11.56 11.06 -22.81
CA GLY A 245 11.69 9.72 -22.24
C GLY A 245 12.67 9.53 -21.08
N GLY A 246 12.96 10.58 -20.31
CA GLY A 246 14.02 10.61 -19.30
C GLY A 246 13.58 10.24 -17.89
N VAL A 247 12.33 9.88 -17.64
CA VAL A 247 11.85 9.53 -16.30
C VAL A 247 12.27 8.10 -15.94
N VAL A 248 12.70 7.94 -14.69
CA VAL A 248 12.93 6.67 -14.01
C VAL A 248 11.85 6.52 -12.94
N SER A 249 11.22 5.36 -12.88
CA SER A 249 10.06 5.11 -12.00
C SER A 249 9.95 3.62 -11.66
N THR A 250 8.91 3.26 -10.90
CA THR A 250 8.54 1.88 -10.58
C THR A 250 7.24 1.50 -11.28
N THR A 251 6.88 0.22 -11.25
CA THR A 251 5.56 -0.21 -11.75
C THR A 251 4.42 0.45 -10.95
N SER A 252 4.60 0.57 -9.62
CA SER A 252 3.60 1.11 -8.70
C SER A 252 3.37 2.61 -8.87
N ASP A 253 4.43 3.40 -9.03
CA ASP A 253 4.30 4.82 -9.31
C ASP A 253 3.61 5.08 -10.66
N MET A 254 3.87 4.23 -11.65
CA MET A 254 3.15 4.31 -12.93
C MET A 254 1.67 3.94 -12.80
N ILE A 255 1.30 3.00 -11.92
CA ILE A 255 -0.11 2.75 -11.56
C ILE A 255 -0.73 4.01 -10.94
N ARG A 256 -0.07 4.62 -9.94
CA ARG A 256 -0.56 5.82 -9.26
C ARG A 256 -0.75 7.00 -10.23
N PHE A 257 0.20 7.21 -11.14
CA PHE A 257 0.07 8.21 -12.20
C PHE A 257 -1.18 7.99 -13.06
N PHE A 258 -1.43 6.74 -13.48
CA PHE A 258 -2.58 6.40 -14.31
C PHE A 258 -3.90 6.52 -13.55
N ASP A 259 -3.93 6.15 -12.28
CA ASP A 259 -5.08 6.35 -11.42
C ASP A 259 -5.41 7.85 -11.33
N ALA A 260 -4.43 8.66 -10.90
CA ALA A 260 -4.55 10.10 -10.76
C ALA A 260 -4.99 10.80 -12.06
N LEU A 261 -4.56 10.30 -13.21
CA LEU A 261 -4.90 10.86 -14.52
C LEU A 261 -6.27 10.40 -15.04
N LEU A 262 -6.56 9.10 -15.01
CA LEU A 262 -7.65 8.49 -15.78
C LEU A 262 -8.81 7.98 -14.91
N VAL A 263 -8.53 7.59 -13.67
CA VAL A 263 -9.50 6.99 -12.74
C VAL A 263 -10.03 8.04 -11.77
N SER A 264 -9.21 8.48 -10.81
CA SER A 264 -9.58 9.49 -9.80
C SER A 264 -9.60 10.91 -10.39
N ARG A 265 -8.88 11.15 -11.50
CA ARG A 265 -8.87 12.41 -12.28
C ARG A 265 -8.51 13.63 -11.44
N THR A 266 -7.52 13.48 -10.58
CA THR A 266 -7.01 14.53 -9.70
C THR A 266 -6.04 15.48 -10.42
N LEU A 267 -5.37 15.01 -11.48
CA LEU A 267 -4.32 15.80 -12.17
C LEU A 267 -4.85 16.88 -13.13
N LEU A 268 -6.06 16.70 -13.67
CA LEU A 268 -6.62 17.55 -14.73
C LEU A 268 -8.13 17.77 -14.55
N SER A 269 -8.60 18.95 -14.95
CA SER A 269 -10.04 19.22 -15.04
C SER A 269 -10.73 18.39 -16.12
N ALA A 270 -12.05 18.26 -16.03
CA ALA A 270 -12.84 17.52 -17.01
C ALA A 270 -12.68 18.05 -18.45
N GLU A 271 -12.54 19.37 -18.64
CA GLU A 271 -12.33 19.99 -19.95
C GLU A 271 -10.94 19.66 -20.53
N GLN A 272 -9.89 19.70 -19.70
CA GLN A 272 -8.54 19.29 -20.11
C GLN A 272 -8.48 17.79 -20.44
N MET A 273 -9.20 16.96 -19.68
CA MET A 273 -9.31 15.54 -19.96
C MET A 273 -10.05 15.25 -21.26
N GLU A 274 -11.10 16.01 -21.59
CA GLU A 274 -11.79 15.87 -22.88
C GLU A 274 -10.84 16.11 -24.06
N GLU A 275 -9.93 17.09 -23.94
CA GLU A 275 -8.89 17.34 -24.94
C GLU A 275 -7.86 16.20 -25.04
N MET A 276 -7.44 15.60 -23.93
CA MET A 276 -6.52 14.45 -23.95
C MET A 276 -7.15 13.15 -24.44
N LEU A 277 -8.47 13.02 -24.41
CA LEU A 277 -9.19 11.81 -24.82
C LEU A 277 -9.78 11.88 -26.24
N ASP A 278 -9.52 12.96 -27.00
CA ASP A 278 -9.90 13.09 -28.42
C ASP A 278 -8.97 12.29 -29.34
N PHE A 279 -9.06 10.96 -29.29
CA PHE A 279 -8.22 10.06 -30.09
C PHE A 279 -8.49 10.16 -31.59
N ARG A 280 -7.39 10.20 -32.35
CA ARG A 280 -7.40 10.31 -33.80
C ARG A 280 -6.48 9.26 -34.41
N ALA A 281 -6.97 8.58 -35.43
CA ALA A 281 -6.13 7.73 -36.26
C ALA A 281 -5.06 8.59 -36.98
N PRO A 282 -3.98 7.97 -37.49
CA PRO A 282 -2.93 8.70 -38.22
C PRO A 282 -3.44 9.53 -39.41
N ASP A 283 -4.54 9.12 -40.05
CA ASP A 283 -5.18 9.87 -41.14
C ASP A 283 -6.06 11.04 -40.66
N GLY A 284 -6.18 11.24 -39.35
CA GLY A 284 -6.94 12.30 -38.68
C GLY A 284 -8.41 12.00 -38.46
N THR A 285 -8.87 10.80 -38.80
CA THR A 285 -10.24 10.38 -38.48
C THR A 285 -10.39 10.17 -36.98
N ALA A 286 -11.48 10.69 -36.41
CA ALA A 286 -11.81 10.47 -35.01
C ALA A 286 -12.25 9.01 -34.81
N GLY A 287 -11.78 8.39 -33.73
CA GLY A 287 -12.04 7.00 -33.42
C GLY A 287 -11.67 6.66 -31.99
N ILE A 288 -11.87 5.39 -31.63
CA ILE A 288 -11.44 4.86 -30.33
C ILE A 288 -10.01 4.31 -30.37
N ASP A 289 -9.44 4.11 -31.57
CA ASP A 289 -8.05 3.72 -31.79
C ASP A 289 -7.28 4.90 -32.38
N GLY A 290 -6.06 5.10 -31.88
CA GLY A 290 -5.15 6.12 -32.41
C GLY A 290 -4.41 6.87 -31.31
N GLU A 291 -3.93 8.05 -31.68
CA GLU A 291 -3.16 8.92 -30.80
C GLU A 291 -3.97 10.17 -30.45
N SER A 292 -3.70 10.71 -29.28
CA SER A 292 -4.23 11.97 -28.80
C SER A 292 -3.07 12.83 -28.27
N LEU A 293 -3.38 13.84 -27.45
CA LEU A 293 -2.40 14.69 -26.79
C LEU A 293 -1.68 13.90 -25.68
N GLY A 294 -0.65 13.15 -26.07
CA GLY A 294 0.21 12.40 -25.15
C GLY A 294 -0.32 11.05 -24.69
N LEU A 295 -1.46 10.59 -25.21
CA LEU A 295 -2.05 9.28 -24.92
C LEU A 295 -2.28 8.52 -26.21
N SER A 296 -2.10 7.21 -26.14
CA SER A 296 -2.46 6.27 -27.21
C SER A 296 -3.67 5.47 -26.77
N SER A 297 -4.53 5.12 -27.72
CA SER A 297 -5.63 4.17 -27.49
C SER A 297 -5.62 3.08 -28.56
N GLY A 298 -5.93 1.87 -28.11
CA GLY A 298 -5.99 0.68 -28.95
C GLY A 298 -7.00 -0.32 -28.39
N GLN A 299 -7.25 -1.39 -29.15
CA GLN A 299 -8.13 -2.46 -28.72
C GLN A 299 -7.40 -3.80 -28.58
N ILE A 300 -7.65 -4.49 -27.45
CA ILE A 300 -7.28 -5.89 -27.24
C ILE A 300 -8.58 -6.69 -27.11
N PHE A 301 -8.74 -7.72 -27.95
CA PHE A 301 -9.99 -8.50 -28.06
C PHE A 301 -11.27 -7.67 -28.25
N GLY A 302 -11.16 -6.48 -28.84
CA GLY A 302 -12.27 -5.55 -29.08
C GLY A 302 -12.67 -4.71 -27.87
N GLN A 303 -11.92 -4.76 -26.76
CA GLN A 303 -12.08 -3.90 -25.59
C GLN A 303 -11.03 -2.79 -25.61
N GLN A 304 -11.37 -1.60 -25.09
CA GLN A 304 -10.55 -0.42 -25.27
C GLN A 304 -9.48 -0.28 -24.18
N PHE A 305 -8.27 0.08 -24.61
CA PHE A 305 -7.16 0.41 -23.75
C PHE A 305 -6.68 1.82 -24.04
N ILE A 306 -6.28 2.53 -23.00
CA ILE A 306 -5.66 3.85 -23.08
C ILE A 306 -4.35 3.81 -22.32
N GLY A 307 -3.29 4.37 -22.88
CA GLY A 307 -1.99 4.39 -22.22
C GLY A 307 -0.87 4.71 -23.18
N PHE A 308 0.30 4.15 -22.90
CA PHE A 308 1.47 4.42 -23.72
C PHE A 308 2.52 3.31 -23.59
N GLN A 309 3.20 3.00 -24.70
CA GLN A 309 4.40 2.16 -24.69
C GLN A 309 5.65 3.03 -24.53
N GLY A 310 6.55 2.61 -23.65
CA GLY A 310 7.84 3.23 -23.47
C GLY A 310 8.95 2.38 -24.04
N GLY A 311 9.95 3.02 -24.62
CA GLY A 311 11.22 2.39 -24.97
C GLY A 311 12.36 3.34 -24.68
N THR A 312 13.45 2.81 -24.15
CA THR A 312 14.77 3.43 -24.14
C THR A 312 15.75 2.55 -24.91
N LEU A 313 17.06 2.77 -24.76
CA LEU A 313 18.05 1.94 -25.46
C LEU A 313 18.00 0.47 -25.06
N GLY A 314 17.60 0.15 -23.83
CA GLY A 314 17.66 -1.23 -23.33
C GLY A 314 16.53 -1.64 -22.39
N THR A 315 15.49 -0.84 -22.27
CA THR A 315 14.29 -1.18 -21.51
C THR A 315 13.06 -0.82 -22.34
N ASN A 316 12.15 -1.77 -22.49
CA ASN A 316 10.83 -1.55 -23.07
C ASN A 316 9.78 -1.71 -21.98
N THR A 317 8.80 -0.82 -21.98
CA THR A 317 7.77 -0.71 -20.96
C THR A 317 6.41 -0.47 -21.59
N ALA A 318 5.36 -0.75 -20.85
CA ALA A 318 4.00 -0.44 -21.25
C ALA A 318 3.17 -0.16 -20.02
N THR A 319 2.44 0.96 -20.00
CA THR A 319 1.38 1.16 -19.02
C THR A 319 0.07 1.47 -19.74
N PHE A 320 -0.97 0.71 -19.43
CA PHE A 320 -2.27 0.83 -20.07
C PHE A 320 -3.39 0.59 -19.07
N ILE A 321 -4.44 1.41 -19.15
CA ILE A 321 -5.72 1.16 -18.49
C ILE A 321 -6.70 0.53 -19.48
N HIS A 322 -7.36 -0.54 -19.03
CA HIS A 322 -8.54 -1.09 -19.67
C HIS A 322 -9.75 -0.22 -19.30
N VAL A 323 -10.34 0.45 -20.29
CA VAL A 323 -11.32 1.52 -20.08
C VAL A 323 -12.58 1.00 -19.39
N GLU A 324 -13.06 -0.18 -19.77
CA GLU A 324 -14.31 -0.72 -19.27
C GLU A 324 -14.24 -1.16 -17.80
N SER A 325 -13.08 -1.65 -17.34
CA SER A 325 -12.92 -2.14 -15.96
C SER A 325 -12.14 -1.22 -15.04
N GLY A 326 -11.45 -0.20 -15.58
CA GLY A 326 -10.51 0.60 -14.82
C GLY A 326 -9.20 -0.12 -14.46
N THR A 327 -8.94 -1.31 -15.02
CA THR A 327 -7.74 -2.10 -14.69
C THR A 327 -6.51 -1.51 -15.37
N ILE A 328 -5.53 -1.12 -14.58
CA ILE A 328 -4.25 -0.58 -15.02
C ILE A 328 -3.21 -1.69 -15.02
N PHE A 329 -2.44 -1.80 -16.08
CA PHE A 329 -1.31 -2.70 -16.22
C PHE A 329 -0.06 -1.85 -16.37
N SER A 330 0.98 -2.08 -15.56
CA SER A 330 2.31 -1.50 -15.75
C SER A 330 3.35 -2.61 -15.89
N ILE A 331 4.12 -2.57 -16.97
CA ILE A 331 5.04 -3.62 -17.35
C ILE A 331 6.39 -2.99 -17.69
N ALA A 332 7.47 -3.63 -17.23
CA ALA A 332 8.82 -3.31 -17.63
C ALA A 332 9.59 -4.57 -18.01
N ALA A 333 10.34 -4.51 -19.11
CA ALA A 333 11.19 -5.59 -19.57
C ALA A 333 12.55 -5.02 -20.00
N THR A 334 13.63 -5.49 -19.39
CA THR A 334 14.97 -4.90 -19.51
C THR A 334 15.72 -5.35 -20.76
N HIS A 335 15.06 -5.35 -21.91
CA HIS A 335 15.72 -5.54 -23.19
C HIS A 335 15.07 -4.73 -24.31
N SER A 336 15.89 -4.17 -25.20
CA SER A 336 15.45 -3.32 -26.32
C SER A 336 14.52 -4.01 -27.33
N SER A 337 14.49 -5.34 -27.32
CA SER A 337 13.64 -6.16 -28.20
C SER A 337 12.57 -6.94 -27.44
N ALA A 338 12.36 -6.64 -26.15
CA ALA A 338 11.25 -7.18 -25.42
C ALA A 338 9.95 -6.49 -25.89
N GLU A 339 8.88 -7.26 -25.99
CA GLU A 339 7.57 -6.77 -26.46
C GLU A 339 6.58 -6.76 -25.28
N PRO A 340 6.62 -5.75 -24.39
CA PRO A 340 5.82 -5.76 -23.15
C PRO A 340 4.30 -5.81 -23.41
N VAL A 341 3.85 -5.47 -24.61
CA VAL A 341 2.43 -5.60 -24.98
C VAL A 341 2.01 -7.05 -25.25
N ASP A 342 2.93 -7.94 -25.61
CA ASP A 342 2.61 -9.38 -25.66
C ASP A 342 2.33 -9.91 -24.24
N LEU A 343 3.10 -9.43 -23.24
CA LEU A 343 2.80 -9.68 -21.83
C LEU A 343 1.49 -9.02 -21.40
N LEU A 344 1.21 -7.78 -21.82
CA LEU A 344 -0.08 -7.13 -21.55
C LEU A 344 -1.26 -7.98 -22.06
N ILE A 345 -1.19 -8.48 -23.29
CA ILE A 345 -2.24 -9.31 -23.89
C ILE A 345 -2.39 -10.62 -23.12
N SER A 346 -1.27 -11.26 -22.76
CA SER A 346 -1.26 -12.52 -22.02
C SER A 346 -1.80 -12.35 -20.61
N ALA A 347 -1.34 -11.31 -19.91
CA ALA A 347 -1.81 -10.91 -18.60
C ALA A 347 -3.30 -10.59 -18.67
N PHE A 348 -3.74 -9.73 -19.60
CA PHE A 348 -5.16 -9.40 -19.77
C PHE A 348 -6.02 -10.64 -20.04
N SER A 349 -5.59 -11.55 -20.92
CA SER A 349 -6.33 -12.81 -21.12
C SER A 349 -6.38 -13.61 -19.82
N ALA A 350 -5.27 -13.74 -19.10
CA ALA A 350 -5.22 -14.47 -17.83
C ALA A 350 -6.11 -13.82 -16.77
N VAL A 351 -6.07 -12.49 -16.64
CA VAL A 351 -6.88 -11.69 -15.70
C VAL A 351 -8.37 -11.88 -15.96
N PHE A 352 -8.78 -11.72 -17.21
CA PHE A 352 -10.20 -11.65 -17.55
C PHE A 352 -10.81 -13.02 -17.88
N ASP A 353 -9.99 -14.04 -18.17
CA ASP A 353 -10.42 -15.45 -18.23
C ASP A 353 -10.43 -16.12 -16.84
N ASP A 354 -9.79 -15.51 -15.83
CA ASP A 354 -9.82 -16.01 -14.45
C ASP A 354 -11.12 -15.57 -13.75
N ASP A 355 -11.92 -16.57 -13.34
CA ASP A 355 -13.19 -16.36 -12.66
C ASP A 355 -13.01 -15.56 -11.35
N ALA A 356 -11.85 -15.63 -10.67
CA ALA A 356 -11.60 -14.92 -9.41
C ALA A 356 -11.45 -13.40 -9.63
N TRP A 357 -10.67 -12.99 -10.63
CA TRP A 357 -10.46 -11.56 -10.92
C TRP A 357 -11.66 -10.91 -11.61
N ALA A 358 -12.35 -11.67 -12.48
CA ALA A 358 -13.54 -11.20 -13.19
C ALA A 358 -14.78 -11.10 -12.28
N SER A 359 -14.84 -11.88 -11.19
CA SER A 359 -15.94 -11.86 -10.21
C SER A 359 -15.66 -11.02 -8.97
N PHE A 360 -14.45 -10.45 -8.85
CA PHE A 360 -14.14 -9.49 -7.80
C PHE A 360 -14.84 -8.17 -8.07
N ASP A 361 -15.80 -7.86 -7.19
CA ASP A 361 -16.53 -6.61 -7.14
C ASP A 361 -16.38 -6.07 -5.72
N PRO A 362 -15.52 -5.04 -5.51
CA PRO A 362 -15.31 -4.48 -4.18
C PRO A 362 -16.56 -3.77 -3.64
N SER A 363 -17.59 -3.56 -4.47
CA SER A 363 -18.90 -3.04 -4.05
C SER A 363 -19.86 -4.12 -3.55
N ASP A 364 -19.50 -5.41 -3.60
CA ASP A 364 -20.34 -6.51 -3.11
C ASP A 364 -20.29 -6.59 -1.58
N GLU A 365 -21.46 -6.58 -0.93
CA GLU A 365 -21.61 -6.50 0.55
C GLU A 365 -20.97 -7.69 1.31
N SER A 366 -20.55 -8.76 0.62
CA SER A 366 -19.81 -9.88 1.22
C SER A 366 -19.05 -10.74 0.19
N PHE A 367 -17.75 -10.92 0.40
CA PHE A 367 -16.90 -11.83 -0.39
C PHE A 367 -16.01 -12.71 0.51
N THR A 368 -15.49 -13.80 -0.06
CA THR A 368 -14.67 -14.79 0.66
C THR A 368 -13.27 -14.83 0.06
N ILE A 369 -12.25 -14.44 0.81
CA ILE A 369 -10.82 -14.50 0.46
C ILE A 369 -10.27 -15.92 0.62
N GLU A 370 -9.44 -16.42 -0.30
CA GLU A 370 -8.67 -17.65 -0.09
C GLU A 370 -7.26 -17.36 0.46
N GLY A 371 -7.08 -17.47 1.78
CA GLY A 371 -5.83 -17.16 2.49
C GLY A 371 -6.01 -17.29 4.00
N THR A 372 -5.07 -16.80 4.82
CA THR A 372 -5.26 -16.68 6.28
C THR A 372 -5.31 -15.22 6.72
N ALA A 373 -6.03 -14.91 7.80
CA ALA A 373 -6.07 -13.55 8.35
C ALA A 373 -4.70 -13.04 8.83
N ALA A 374 -3.73 -13.95 9.08
CA ALA A 374 -2.38 -13.61 9.52
C ALA A 374 -1.52 -12.98 8.40
N ASP A 375 -1.93 -13.13 7.14
CA ASP A 375 -1.24 -12.61 5.98
C ASP A 375 -1.74 -11.20 5.60
N ILE A 376 -2.64 -10.62 6.41
CA ILE A 376 -3.18 -9.28 6.22
C ILE A 376 -2.42 -8.23 7.01
N THR A 377 -2.00 -7.17 6.33
CA THR A 377 -1.63 -5.90 6.97
C THR A 377 -2.67 -4.84 6.63
N LEU A 378 -3.15 -4.10 7.63
CA LEU A 378 -4.00 -2.93 7.44
C LEU A 378 -3.17 -1.67 7.72
N SER A 379 -3.13 -0.74 6.79
CA SER A 379 -2.48 0.56 6.93
C SER A 379 -3.39 1.67 6.42
N GLU A 380 -3.17 2.88 6.91
CA GLU A 380 -3.79 4.10 6.38
C GLU A 380 -2.74 4.82 5.51
N ASP A 381 -3.13 5.20 4.30
CA ASP A 381 -2.33 6.02 3.36
C ASP A 381 -3.09 7.32 3.05
N GLU A 382 -2.47 8.26 2.34
CA GLU A 382 -3.16 9.44 1.81
C GLU A 382 -3.33 9.30 0.29
N ASP A 383 -4.56 9.50 -0.19
CA ASP A 383 -4.81 9.63 -1.62
C ASP A 383 -4.10 10.86 -2.20
N VAL A 384 -4.14 10.95 -3.51
CA VAL A 384 -3.54 12.03 -4.28
C VAL A 384 -4.04 13.43 -3.90
N SER A 385 -5.21 13.52 -3.27
CA SER A 385 -5.82 14.76 -2.78
C SER A 385 -5.54 15.06 -1.29
N GLY A 386 -4.78 14.20 -0.61
CA GLY A 386 -4.46 14.28 0.82
C GLY A 386 -5.61 13.82 1.73
N THR A 387 -6.52 13.01 1.21
CA THR A 387 -7.59 12.36 1.96
C THR A 387 -7.15 10.98 2.43
N PRO A 388 -7.45 10.57 3.66
CA PRO A 388 -7.06 9.26 4.16
C PRO A 388 -7.71 8.14 3.34
N GLU A 389 -6.94 7.10 3.04
CA GLU A 389 -7.38 5.85 2.40
C GLU A 389 -6.95 4.66 3.24
N THR A 390 -7.77 3.61 3.28
CA THR A 390 -7.39 2.37 3.96
C THR A 390 -6.81 1.38 2.97
N VAL A 391 -5.58 0.95 3.21
CA VAL A 391 -4.89 -0.07 2.41
C VAL A 391 -4.86 -1.39 3.18
N LEU A 392 -5.38 -2.43 2.56
CA LEU A 392 -5.33 -3.80 3.05
C LEU A 392 -4.33 -4.58 2.19
N GLU A 393 -3.18 -4.93 2.73
CA GLU A 393 -2.18 -5.77 2.07
C GLU A 393 -2.42 -7.25 2.38
N LEU A 394 -2.34 -8.10 1.36
CA LEU A 394 -2.55 -9.55 1.35
C LEU A 394 -1.51 -10.21 0.45
N ASP A 395 -0.50 -10.87 1.01
CA ASP A 395 0.46 -11.68 0.25
C ASP A 395 1.14 -10.99 -0.96
N GLY A 396 1.35 -9.67 -0.84
CA GLY A 396 1.93 -8.82 -1.89
C GLY A 396 0.92 -8.17 -2.83
N ALA A 397 -0.38 -8.33 -2.56
CA ALA A 397 -1.45 -7.60 -3.19
C ALA A 397 -2.06 -6.57 -2.23
N SER A 398 -2.20 -5.31 -2.63
CA SER A 398 -2.89 -4.28 -1.83
C SER A 398 -4.35 -4.21 -2.25
N LEU A 399 -5.27 -3.83 -1.37
CA LEU A 399 -6.67 -3.46 -1.63
C LEU A 399 -6.97 -2.14 -0.92
N THR A 400 -7.20 -1.08 -1.67
CA THR A 400 -7.45 0.26 -1.12
C THR A 400 -8.94 0.60 -1.09
N PHE A 401 -9.40 1.19 -0.01
CA PHE A 401 -10.76 1.68 0.17
C PHE A 401 -10.76 3.19 0.38
N ASP A 402 -11.71 3.88 -0.27
CA ASP A 402 -11.94 5.32 -0.09
C ASP A 402 -12.29 5.63 1.38
N GLY A 403 -11.54 6.53 2.00
CA GLY A 403 -11.73 6.95 3.38
C GLY A 403 -10.73 6.31 4.35
N GLY A 404 -10.44 7.03 5.43
CA GLY A 404 -9.55 6.54 6.48
C GLY A 404 -10.14 5.31 7.15
N ILE A 405 -9.34 4.63 7.96
CA ILE A 405 -9.78 3.41 8.66
C ILE A 405 -11.05 3.68 9.49
N ALA A 406 -11.20 4.92 9.96
CA ALA A 406 -12.35 5.41 10.72
C ALA A 406 -13.64 5.64 9.90
N ASP A 407 -13.56 5.72 8.57
CA ASP A 407 -14.69 6.02 7.68
C ASP A 407 -15.20 4.77 6.92
N LEU A 408 -14.64 3.59 7.19
CA LEU A 408 -14.99 2.34 6.52
C LEU A 408 -16.41 1.87 6.85
N ASP A 409 -17.32 2.04 5.87
CA ASP A 409 -18.72 1.59 5.92
C ASP A 409 -18.83 0.06 5.64
N THR A 410 -18.17 -0.76 6.47
CA THR A 410 -18.35 -2.22 6.69
C THR A 410 -18.04 -3.23 5.55
N GLY A 411 -17.33 -4.31 5.87
CA GLY A 411 -17.12 -5.51 5.04
C GLY A 411 -16.75 -6.76 5.85
N ARG A 412 -17.33 -7.92 5.50
CA ARG A 412 -16.96 -9.24 6.05
C ARG A 412 -16.06 -9.97 5.07
N PHE A 413 -14.83 -10.27 5.50
CA PHE A 413 -13.87 -11.09 4.77
C PHE A 413 -13.87 -12.49 5.38
N SER A 414 -14.29 -13.50 4.61
CA SER A 414 -14.22 -14.90 5.05
C SER A 414 -13.03 -15.58 4.39
N PHE A 415 -12.23 -16.37 5.12
CA PHE A 415 -10.98 -16.96 4.65
C PHE A 415 -11.14 -18.45 4.30
N ALA A 416 -10.22 -19.00 3.50
CA ALA A 416 -10.24 -20.42 3.09
C ALA A 416 -10.01 -21.40 4.25
N ASP A 417 -9.37 -20.96 5.33
CA ASP A 417 -9.25 -21.72 6.57
C ASP A 417 -10.52 -21.62 7.45
N ASP A 418 -11.59 -21.00 6.95
CA ASP A 418 -12.83 -20.64 7.64
C ASP A 418 -12.68 -19.52 8.69
N SER A 419 -11.57 -18.78 8.69
CA SER A 419 -11.43 -17.57 9.50
C SER A 419 -12.31 -16.47 8.94
N ILE A 420 -12.68 -15.49 9.75
CA ILE A 420 -13.51 -14.37 9.28
C ILE A 420 -12.99 -13.11 9.95
N LEU A 421 -12.63 -12.11 9.14
CA LEU A 421 -12.36 -10.73 9.54
C LEU A 421 -13.63 -9.92 9.27
N TRP A 422 -14.19 -9.32 10.31
CA TRP A 422 -15.29 -8.38 10.19
C TRP A 422 -14.74 -6.97 10.34
N ILE A 423 -14.99 -6.14 9.34
CA ILE A 423 -14.90 -4.69 9.46
C ILE A 423 -16.34 -4.19 9.48
N GLY A 424 -16.76 -3.43 10.48
CA GLY A 424 -18.00 -2.70 10.32
C GLY A 424 -18.45 -1.85 11.50
N ASP A 425 -19.03 -0.70 11.16
CA ASP A 425 -19.84 0.16 12.03
C ASP A 425 -21.33 0.08 11.64
N GLN A 426 -22.17 -0.27 12.61
CA GLN A 426 -23.53 0.29 12.74
C GLN A 426 -23.87 0.47 14.23
N GLY A 427 -23.24 1.44 14.89
CA GLY A 427 -23.62 1.98 16.19
C GLY A 427 -23.63 0.97 17.34
N GLY A 428 -22.59 0.17 17.44
CA GLY A 428 -22.46 -0.93 18.40
C GLY A 428 -21.67 -2.06 17.78
N ASP A 429 -20.37 -1.89 17.84
CA ASP A 429 -19.34 -2.62 17.11
C ASP A 429 -19.32 -4.10 17.53
N HIS A 430 -19.45 -4.96 16.52
CA HIS A 430 -19.28 -6.39 16.66
C HIS A 430 -18.22 -6.80 15.65
N VAL A 431 -16.95 -6.70 16.05
CA VAL A 431 -15.84 -7.38 15.38
C VAL A 431 -15.85 -8.85 15.85
N ASP A 432 -16.73 -9.68 15.26
CA ASP A 432 -16.85 -11.12 15.58
C ASP A 432 -15.77 -11.91 14.83
N ILE A 433 -14.50 -11.79 15.26
CA ILE A 433 -13.40 -12.57 14.69
C ILE A 433 -13.60 -14.06 15.06
N LEU A 434 -13.71 -14.89 14.01
CA LEU A 434 -13.65 -16.36 14.02
C LEU A 434 -14.85 -17.13 14.61
N ARG A 435 -15.71 -17.64 13.71
CA ARG A 435 -16.58 -18.78 14.06
C ARG A 435 -16.28 -20.11 13.39
N HIS A 436 -15.43 -20.25 12.37
CA HIS A 436 -15.28 -21.57 11.73
C HIS A 436 -13.87 -22.07 11.37
N ALA A 437 -12.76 -21.39 11.67
CA ALA A 437 -11.43 -21.97 11.44
C ALA A 437 -10.95 -22.93 12.55
N PRO A 438 -10.69 -24.22 12.27
CA PRO A 438 -10.09 -25.13 13.24
C PRO A 438 -8.60 -24.87 13.51
N ASP A 439 -7.91 -24.16 12.60
CA ASP A 439 -6.47 -23.87 12.70
C ASP A 439 -6.18 -22.50 13.33
N ALA A 440 -7.00 -21.48 13.07
CA ALA A 440 -6.97 -20.21 13.82
C ALA A 440 -7.32 -20.41 15.31
N ALA A 441 -8.05 -21.50 15.62
CA ALA A 441 -8.26 -21.92 16.98
C ALA A 441 -7.00 -22.48 17.65
N GLN A 442 -5.79 -22.41 17.08
CA GLN A 442 -4.54 -22.88 17.70
C GLN A 442 -3.37 -21.90 17.52
N SER A 443 -3.61 -20.74 16.93
CA SER A 443 -2.61 -19.71 16.63
C SER A 443 -2.71 -18.54 17.60
N ASP A 444 -1.61 -17.82 17.80
CA ASP A 444 -1.54 -16.57 18.55
C ASP A 444 -2.23 -15.44 17.74
N ASN A 445 -3.26 -14.81 18.30
CA ASN A 445 -4.10 -13.82 17.63
C ASN A 445 -3.99 -12.44 18.27
N GLN A 446 -4.12 -11.37 17.47
CA GLN A 446 -4.25 -10.00 17.97
C GLN A 446 -5.64 -9.44 17.64
N LEU A 447 -6.38 -8.99 18.65
CA LEU A 447 -7.77 -8.51 18.57
C LEU A 447 -7.88 -7.13 19.23
N ILE A 448 -8.56 -6.18 18.58
CA ILE A 448 -8.72 -4.81 19.08
C ILE A 448 -10.18 -4.36 18.85
N GLY A 449 -10.87 -3.91 19.90
CA GLY A 449 -12.29 -3.51 19.90
C GLY A 449 -12.53 -2.03 19.61
N LEU A 450 -11.59 -1.14 19.98
CA LEU A 450 -11.71 0.32 19.83
C LEU A 450 -12.93 0.88 20.60
N ASP A 451 -13.64 1.87 20.07
CA ASP A 451 -14.86 2.39 20.70
C ASP A 451 -16.03 1.44 20.41
N GLY A 452 -16.90 1.13 21.38
CA GLY A 452 -17.98 0.18 21.12
C GLY A 452 -18.57 -0.53 22.32
N ASN A 453 -19.13 -1.73 22.12
CA ASN A 453 -19.43 -2.69 23.17
C ASN A 453 -19.15 -4.05 22.54
N ASP A 454 -17.95 -4.55 22.73
CA ASP A 454 -17.35 -5.53 21.84
C ASP A 454 -17.46 -6.96 22.36
N HIS A 455 -17.33 -7.91 21.45
CA HIS A 455 -17.37 -9.34 21.78
C HIS A 455 -16.18 -10.03 21.11
N LEU A 456 -15.01 -9.95 21.76
CA LEU A 456 -13.75 -10.44 21.19
C LEU A 456 -13.40 -11.84 21.69
N ARG A 457 -12.84 -12.66 20.80
CA ARG A 457 -12.48 -14.04 21.10
C ARG A 457 -11.23 -14.49 20.35
N GLY A 458 -10.21 -14.90 21.11
CA GLY A 458 -8.96 -15.46 20.58
C GLY A 458 -9.11 -16.89 20.03
N GLY A 459 -8.22 -17.79 20.40
CA GLY A 459 -7.97 -19.07 19.74
C GLY A 459 -7.65 -20.19 20.72
N HIS A 460 -6.60 -20.96 20.49
CA HIS A 460 -5.99 -21.83 21.51
C HIS A 460 -4.46 -21.58 21.53
N GLY A 461 -4.02 -20.45 20.99
CA GLY A 461 -2.64 -19.94 21.03
C GLY A 461 -2.56 -18.75 21.99
N ASP A 462 -1.38 -18.14 22.10
CA ASP A 462 -1.12 -17.08 23.07
C ASP A 462 -1.62 -15.74 22.51
N ASP A 463 -2.84 -15.34 22.85
CA ASP A 463 -3.55 -14.22 22.20
C ASP A 463 -3.33 -12.87 22.90
N ARG A 464 -3.47 -11.78 22.15
CA ARG A 464 -3.53 -10.41 22.67
C ARG A 464 -4.86 -9.76 22.30
N ILE A 465 -5.66 -9.41 23.30
CA ILE A 465 -7.03 -8.90 23.13
C ILE A 465 -7.17 -7.53 23.83
N ASP A 466 -7.62 -6.52 23.12
CA ASP A 466 -7.85 -5.16 23.63
C ASP A 466 -9.31 -4.77 23.37
N GLY A 467 -10.08 -4.49 24.42
CA GLY A 467 -11.51 -4.14 24.38
C GLY A 467 -11.76 -2.70 23.93
N GLY A 468 -10.93 -1.76 24.36
CA GLY A 468 -11.10 -0.33 24.08
C GLY A 468 -12.18 0.33 24.95
N ASP A 469 -13.00 1.21 24.39
CA ASP A 469 -14.04 1.93 25.12
C ASP A 469 -15.39 1.22 25.01
N GLY A 470 -15.99 0.81 26.13
CA GLY A 470 -17.42 0.74 26.31
C GLY A 470 -17.93 -0.39 27.20
N ARG A 471 -18.38 -1.52 26.66
CA ARG A 471 -18.80 -2.66 27.50
C ARG A 471 -18.58 -3.95 26.76
N ASP A 472 -17.47 -4.57 27.09
CA ASP A 472 -16.90 -5.60 26.25
C ASP A 472 -17.01 -6.97 26.88
N HIS A 473 -16.91 -7.99 26.03
CA HIS A 473 -16.88 -9.38 26.43
C HIS A 473 -15.73 -10.08 25.73
N LEU A 474 -14.61 -10.17 26.44
CA LEU A 474 -13.36 -10.72 25.96
C LEU A 474 -13.21 -12.17 26.42
N ARG A 475 -12.69 -13.01 25.53
CA ARG A 475 -12.43 -14.42 25.84
C ARG A 475 -11.16 -14.90 25.14
N GLY A 476 -10.17 -15.31 25.92
CA GLY A 476 -8.96 -15.98 25.48
C GLY A 476 -9.27 -17.34 24.86
N ARG A 477 -9.04 -18.44 25.59
CA ARG A 477 -9.69 -19.78 25.53
C ARG A 477 -8.67 -20.82 25.93
N GLY A 478 -7.50 -20.78 25.31
CA GLY A 478 -6.42 -21.75 25.39
C GLY A 478 -5.15 -21.02 24.98
N GLY A 479 -4.02 -21.29 25.63
CA GLY A 479 -2.82 -20.50 25.40
C GLY A 479 -2.68 -19.44 26.49
N ASP A 480 -1.50 -18.85 26.62
CA ASP A 480 -1.20 -17.85 27.65
C ASP A 480 -1.60 -16.47 27.10
N ASP A 481 -2.81 -16.02 27.42
CA ASP A 481 -3.46 -14.87 26.80
C ASP A 481 -3.19 -13.55 27.54
N THR A 482 -3.08 -12.42 26.83
CA THR A 482 -3.10 -11.07 27.41
C THR A 482 -4.36 -10.32 27.01
N MET A 483 -5.17 -9.87 27.96
CA MET A 483 -6.44 -9.21 27.70
C MET A 483 -6.58 -7.89 28.48
N ASP A 484 -6.99 -6.83 27.80
CA ASP A 484 -7.30 -5.52 28.40
C ASP A 484 -8.74 -5.11 28.08
N GLY A 485 -9.53 -4.80 29.11
CA GLY A 485 -10.94 -4.39 29.02
C GLY A 485 -11.14 -2.92 28.69
N GLY A 486 -10.14 -2.06 28.95
CA GLY A 486 -10.22 -0.63 28.64
C GLY A 486 -11.22 0.17 29.50
N GLU A 487 -11.93 1.13 28.94
CA GLU A 487 -12.96 1.89 29.66
C GLU A 487 -14.29 1.15 29.58
N GLY A 488 -14.94 0.73 30.67
CA GLY A 488 -16.22 0.05 30.50
C GLY A 488 -16.85 -0.66 31.68
N ASN A 489 -17.59 -1.74 31.42
CA ASN A 489 -18.13 -2.62 32.47
C ASN A 489 -18.02 -4.06 31.97
N ASP A 490 -16.80 -4.53 31.88
CA ASP A 490 -16.38 -5.54 30.93
C ASP A 490 -16.45 -6.94 31.52
N ILE A 491 -16.39 -7.94 30.65
CA ILE A 491 -16.40 -9.34 31.02
C ILE A 491 -15.22 -10.02 30.35
N LEU A 492 -14.20 -10.35 31.13
CA LEU A 492 -12.98 -10.99 30.65
C LEU A 492 -12.92 -12.44 31.14
N ASN A 493 -12.54 -13.37 30.28
CA ASN A 493 -12.44 -14.79 30.63
C ASN A 493 -11.31 -15.51 29.87
N GLY A 494 -10.17 -15.76 30.53
CA GLY A 494 -8.96 -16.34 29.92
C GLY A 494 -9.10 -17.81 29.55
N ASN A 495 -9.70 -18.59 30.45
CA ASN A 495 -9.99 -20.02 30.37
C ASN A 495 -8.82 -20.98 30.62
N GLN A 496 -7.92 -21.23 29.67
CA GLN A 496 -6.85 -22.24 29.82
C GLN A 496 -5.53 -21.61 29.43
N GLY A 497 -4.51 -21.74 30.26
CA GLY A 497 -3.23 -21.07 30.06
C GLY A 497 -2.95 -20.15 31.24
N ASN A 498 -1.77 -19.54 31.25
CA ASN A 498 -1.39 -18.54 32.24
C ASN A 498 -1.72 -17.17 31.66
N ASP A 499 -2.88 -16.63 32.04
CA ASP A 499 -3.45 -15.45 31.39
C ASP A 499 -3.16 -14.16 32.19
N ASP A 500 -2.97 -13.03 31.50
CA ASP A 500 -2.86 -11.68 32.09
C ASP A 500 -4.10 -10.85 31.71
N LEU A 501 -4.93 -10.52 32.71
CA LEU A 501 -6.24 -9.88 32.54
C LEU A 501 -6.29 -8.53 33.26
N SER A 502 -6.53 -7.46 32.49
CA SER A 502 -6.79 -6.10 33.00
C SER A 502 -8.24 -5.70 32.73
N GLY A 503 -9.00 -5.37 33.79
CA GLY A 503 -10.38 -4.89 33.69
C GLY A 503 -10.48 -3.44 33.24
N GLY A 504 -9.49 -2.62 33.59
CA GLY A 504 -9.46 -1.21 33.23
C GLY A 504 -10.36 -0.36 34.14
N ALA A 505 -11.21 0.48 33.56
CA ALA A 505 -12.05 1.38 34.33
C ALA A 505 -13.51 0.96 34.27
N GLY A 506 -14.13 0.67 35.41
CA GLY A 506 -15.57 0.71 35.60
C GLY A 506 -16.12 -0.40 36.49
N ARG A 507 -16.74 -1.43 35.94
CA ARG A 507 -17.28 -2.51 36.80
C ARG A 507 -17.22 -3.84 36.10
N ASP A 508 -16.12 -4.53 36.37
CA ASP A 508 -15.63 -5.55 35.48
C ASP A 508 -15.72 -6.92 36.13
N HIS A 509 -15.82 -7.93 35.27
CA HIS A 509 -15.99 -9.32 35.66
C HIS A 509 -14.88 -10.14 35.02
N LEU A 510 -13.84 -10.42 35.80
CA LEU A 510 -12.64 -11.13 35.34
C LEU A 510 -12.65 -12.57 35.83
N ARG A 511 -12.26 -13.48 34.94
CA ARG A 511 -11.99 -14.87 35.26
C ARG A 511 -10.71 -15.33 34.57
N GLY A 512 -9.73 -15.79 35.33
CA GLY A 512 -8.50 -16.39 34.82
C GLY A 512 -8.84 -17.72 34.16
N GLY A 513 -8.99 -18.78 34.95
CA GLY A 513 -9.50 -20.05 34.49
C GLY A 513 -8.70 -21.22 35.03
N SER A 514 -7.77 -21.74 34.24
CA SER A 514 -6.87 -22.80 34.64
C SER A 514 -5.47 -22.52 34.12
N GLY A 515 -4.49 -22.57 35.01
CA GLY A 515 -3.15 -22.02 34.80
C GLY A 515 -2.88 -21.00 35.90
N ASP A 516 -1.65 -20.47 35.94
CA ASP A 516 -1.25 -19.50 36.95
C ASP A 516 -1.54 -18.09 36.39
N ASP A 517 -2.70 -17.52 36.73
CA ASP A 517 -3.23 -16.31 36.10
C ASP A 517 -2.89 -15.03 36.87
N VAL A 518 -2.83 -13.89 36.17
CA VAL A 518 -2.71 -12.55 36.74
C VAL A 518 -3.96 -11.73 36.40
N LEU A 519 -4.68 -11.26 37.41
CA LEU A 519 -5.92 -10.49 37.25
C LEU A 519 -5.81 -9.14 37.95
N SER A 520 -6.10 -8.06 37.25
CA SER A 520 -6.19 -6.69 37.76
C SER A 520 -7.57 -6.09 37.48
N GLY A 521 -8.31 -5.76 38.54
CA GLY A 521 -9.65 -5.17 38.44
C GLY A 521 -9.64 -3.74 37.91
N GLY A 522 -8.69 -2.92 38.40
CA GLY A 522 -8.56 -1.53 38.01
C GLY A 522 -9.44 -0.59 38.83
N ASP A 523 -10.04 0.42 38.21
CA ASP A 523 -10.91 1.37 38.92
C ASP A 523 -12.34 0.82 38.91
N GLY A 524 -13.00 0.60 40.06
CA GLY A 524 -14.35 0.06 39.96
C GLY A 524 -14.99 -0.63 41.15
N THR A 525 -15.77 -1.66 40.85
CA THR A 525 -16.38 -2.56 41.85
C THR A 525 -16.42 -3.93 41.21
N ASP A 526 -15.28 -4.57 41.18
CA ASP A 526 -14.97 -5.60 40.22
C ASP A 526 -15.15 -6.98 40.85
N MET A 527 -15.29 -7.97 39.98
CA MET A 527 -15.46 -9.36 40.37
C MET A 527 -14.36 -10.19 39.73
N LEU A 528 -13.36 -10.57 40.51
CA LEU A 528 -12.20 -11.33 40.05
C LEU A 528 -12.28 -12.77 40.54
N ARG A 529 -11.96 -13.71 39.65
CA ARG A 529 -11.88 -15.12 40.00
C ARG A 529 -10.70 -15.77 39.29
N GLY A 530 -9.65 -16.10 40.03
CA GLY A 530 -8.43 -16.73 39.52
C GLY A 530 -8.76 -18.06 38.85
N GLY A 531 -9.11 -19.07 39.64
CA GLY A 531 -9.59 -20.35 39.13
C GLY A 531 -8.81 -21.51 39.69
N ALA A 532 -7.96 -22.13 38.88
CA ALA A 532 -7.15 -23.27 39.26
C ALA A 532 -5.71 -23.06 38.80
N GLY A 533 -4.76 -23.11 39.73
CA GLY A 533 -3.39 -22.65 39.53
C GLY A 533 -3.03 -21.69 40.65
N ASP A 534 -1.78 -21.25 40.68
CA ASP A 534 -1.29 -20.31 41.68
C ASP A 534 -1.50 -18.87 41.13
N ASP A 535 -2.66 -18.28 41.44
CA ASP A 535 -3.12 -17.04 40.80
C ASP A 535 -2.67 -15.77 41.56
N VAL A 536 -2.53 -14.64 40.85
CA VAL A 536 -2.30 -13.30 41.42
C VAL A 536 -3.49 -12.40 41.13
N LEU A 537 -4.13 -11.86 42.17
CA LEU A 537 -5.32 -11.02 42.04
C LEU A 537 -5.10 -9.66 42.70
N ASP A 538 -5.18 -8.58 41.91
CA ASP A 538 -5.25 -7.20 42.39
C ASP A 538 -6.67 -6.65 42.13
N GLY A 539 -7.39 -6.30 43.19
CA GLY A 539 -8.72 -5.72 43.08
C GLY A 539 -8.72 -4.32 42.46
N GLY A 540 -7.61 -3.59 42.59
CA GLY A 540 -7.53 -2.18 42.22
C GLY A 540 -8.29 -1.29 43.21
N ALA A 541 -8.75 -0.14 42.75
CA ALA A 541 -9.44 0.83 43.59
C ALA A 541 -10.94 0.59 43.55
N GLY A 542 -11.58 0.28 44.68
CA GLY A 542 -13.00 0.00 44.58
C GLY A 542 -13.63 -0.71 45.75
N ARG A 543 -14.58 -1.57 45.43
CA ARG A 543 -15.16 -2.49 46.39
C ARG A 543 -15.28 -3.84 45.72
N ASP A 544 -14.19 -4.59 45.80
CA ASP A 544 -13.99 -5.67 44.86
C ASP A 544 -14.27 -7.02 45.51
N TYR A 545 -14.61 -8.00 44.68
CA TYR A 545 -15.02 -9.33 45.13
C TYR A 545 -14.08 -10.35 44.49
N MET A 546 -13.25 -10.99 45.32
CA MET A 546 -12.16 -11.83 44.84
C MET A 546 -12.28 -13.27 45.35
N TRP A 547 -11.99 -14.21 44.45
CA TRP A 547 -11.83 -15.64 44.74
C TRP A 547 -10.56 -16.10 44.03
N GLY A 548 -9.54 -16.53 44.77
CA GLY A 548 -8.33 -17.13 44.18
C GLY A 548 -8.71 -18.46 43.54
N GLY A 549 -8.95 -19.48 44.36
CA GLY A 549 -9.62 -20.69 43.93
C GLY A 549 -8.92 -21.92 44.44
N ALA A 550 -8.29 -22.66 43.54
CA ALA A 550 -7.53 -23.85 43.88
C ALA A 550 -6.07 -23.66 43.49
N GLY A 551 -5.18 -23.65 44.47
CA GLY A 551 -3.76 -23.36 44.29
C GLY A 551 -3.28 -22.55 45.48
N ALA A 552 -2.06 -22.04 45.41
CA ALA A 552 -1.53 -21.08 46.36
C ALA A 552 -1.67 -19.67 45.77
N ASP A 553 -2.75 -18.98 46.14
CA ASP A 553 -3.12 -17.72 45.51
C ASP A 553 -2.53 -16.51 46.25
N THR A 554 -2.24 -15.44 45.53
CA THR A 554 -1.75 -14.17 46.10
C THR A 554 -2.74 -13.04 45.82
N PHE A 555 -3.23 -12.39 46.87
CA PHE A 555 -4.08 -11.20 46.77
C PHE A 555 -3.26 -9.95 47.05
N VAL A 556 -3.13 -9.08 46.07
CA VAL A 556 -2.29 -7.89 46.11
C VAL A 556 -3.12 -6.68 46.54
N PHE A 557 -2.53 -5.82 47.37
CA PHE A 557 -3.17 -4.60 47.84
C PHE A 557 -2.31 -3.36 47.63
N GLN A 558 -3.00 -2.29 47.26
CA GLN A 558 -2.47 -0.92 47.20
C GLN A 558 -3.12 -0.05 48.28
N LEU A 559 -2.61 1.18 48.49
CA LEU A 559 -3.11 2.06 49.56
C LEU A 559 -4.56 2.54 49.31
N ASP A 560 -5.02 2.48 48.08
CA ASP A 560 -6.33 2.88 47.59
C ASP A 560 -7.26 1.69 47.29
N ALA A 561 -6.91 0.49 47.75
CA ALA A 561 -7.69 -0.74 47.53
C ALA A 561 -9.19 -0.65 47.90
N GLY A 562 -9.59 0.30 48.75
CA GLY A 562 -11.00 0.50 49.04
C GLY A 562 -11.57 -0.61 49.94
N GLN A 563 -12.65 -1.29 49.54
CA GLN A 563 -13.47 -2.14 50.43
C GLN A 563 -13.60 -3.61 50.00
N ASP A 564 -12.51 -4.35 49.87
CA ASP A 564 -12.58 -5.64 49.19
C ASP A 564 -13.11 -6.78 50.03
N ARG A 565 -13.56 -7.81 49.32
CA ARG A 565 -14.07 -9.05 49.90
C ARG A 565 -13.44 -10.24 49.23
N ILE A 566 -12.65 -10.97 50.01
CA ILE A 566 -12.04 -12.23 49.59
C ILE A 566 -12.88 -13.38 50.10
N PHE A 567 -13.06 -14.39 49.28
CA PHE A 567 -13.83 -15.58 49.62
C PHE A 567 -13.03 -16.85 49.34
N GLY A 568 -13.10 -17.80 50.27
CA GLY A 568 -12.46 -19.10 50.10
C GLY A 568 -10.97 -19.14 50.41
N PHE A 569 -10.42 -18.06 50.99
CA PHE A 569 -9.03 -17.95 51.41
C PHE A 569 -8.59 -19.13 52.30
N ASN A 570 -7.49 -19.77 51.92
CA ASN A 570 -6.88 -20.89 52.61
C ASN A 570 -5.59 -20.46 53.33
N ALA A 571 -5.72 -20.17 54.63
CA ALA A 571 -4.59 -19.76 55.45
C ALA A 571 -3.48 -20.83 55.48
N GLY A 572 -2.30 -20.47 55.01
CA GLY A 572 -1.11 -21.34 54.93
C GLY A 572 -0.80 -21.86 53.52
N GLU A 573 -1.68 -21.64 52.56
CA GLU A 573 -1.42 -21.79 51.12
C GLU A 573 -1.51 -20.42 50.43
N ASP A 574 -2.58 -19.66 50.69
CA ASP A 574 -2.78 -18.33 50.12
C ASP A 574 -2.05 -17.23 50.90
N MET A 575 -1.70 -16.17 50.18
CA MET A 575 -0.94 -15.03 50.66
C MET A 575 -1.66 -13.70 50.43
N LEU A 576 -1.48 -12.77 51.36
CA LEU A 576 -1.92 -11.39 51.24
C LEU A 576 -0.69 -10.50 51.03
N ASP A 577 -0.56 -9.90 49.86
CA ASP A 577 0.60 -9.10 49.48
C ASP A 577 0.37 -7.60 49.67
N PHE A 578 1.12 -7.02 50.61
CA PHE A 578 1.15 -5.60 50.94
C PHE A 578 2.47 -4.94 50.53
N SER A 579 3.34 -5.62 49.80
CA SER A 579 4.70 -5.15 49.47
C SER A 579 4.71 -3.82 48.71
N GLN A 580 3.63 -3.51 47.99
CA GLN A 580 3.48 -2.25 47.27
C GLN A 580 2.98 -1.07 48.14
N THR A 581 2.49 -1.35 49.36
CA THR A 581 1.92 -0.32 50.26
C THR A 581 2.97 0.40 51.12
N GLY A 582 4.13 -0.23 51.33
CA GLY A 582 5.14 0.22 52.29
C GLY A 582 4.73 0.10 53.77
N LEU A 583 3.63 -0.62 54.06
CA LEU A 583 3.18 -0.94 55.40
C LEU A 583 3.95 -2.13 55.98
N SER A 584 3.76 -2.37 57.27
CA SER A 584 4.20 -3.58 57.97
C SER A 584 3.04 -4.26 58.66
N PHE A 585 3.24 -5.51 59.13
CA PHE A 585 2.22 -6.26 59.86
C PHE A 585 1.63 -5.50 61.06
N ASN A 586 2.42 -4.65 61.72
CA ASN A 586 1.95 -3.89 62.88
C ASN A 586 1.08 -2.68 62.52
N ASP A 587 1.05 -2.29 61.25
CA ASP A 587 0.24 -1.16 60.76
C ASP A 587 -1.20 -1.58 60.41
N LEU A 588 -1.48 -2.90 60.43
CA LEU A 588 -2.78 -3.48 60.13
C LEU A 588 -3.63 -3.66 61.39
N GLU A 589 -4.91 -3.26 61.33
CA GLU A 589 -5.91 -3.61 62.34
C GLU A 589 -6.67 -4.87 61.88
N ILE A 590 -6.57 -5.97 62.62
CA ILE A 590 -7.14 -7.27 62.23
C ILE A 590 -8.19 -7.71 63.26
N ASP A 591 -9.46 -7.73 62.83
CA ASP A 591 -10.60 -8.09 63.65
C ASP A 591 -11.31 -9.35 63.13
N THR A 592 -11.30 -10.42 63.92
CA THR A 592 -11.97 -11.68 63.56
C THR A 592 -13.39 -11.74 64.10
N HIS A 593 -14.35 -11.92 63.21
CA HIS A 593 -15.77 -12.02 63.50
C HIS A 593 -16.28 -13.46 63.30
N GLY A 594 -17.52 -13.77 63.74
CA GLY A 594 -18.10 -15.12 63.73
C GLY A 594 -18.48 -15.68 62.35
N GLY A 595 -17.66 -15.41 61.32
CA GLY A 595 -17.86 -15.85 59.94
C GLY A 595 -16.89 -15.24 58.92
N TYR A 596 -16.07 -14.25 59.30
CA TYR A 596 -15.07 -13.60 58.45
C TYR A 596 -14.01 -12.86 59.27
N THR A 597 -12.85 -12.58 58.68
CA THR A 597 -11.80 -11.71 59.25
C THR A 597 -11.78 -10.39 58.50
N GLN A 598 -11.68 -9.28 59.22
CA GLN A 598 -11.58 -7.94 58.67
C GLN A 598 -10.16 -7.40 58.89
N ILE A 599 -9.59 -6.78 57.88
CA ILE A 599 -8.28 -6.12 57.92
C ILE A 599 -8.50 -4.67 57.51
N SER A 600 -8.05 -3.72 58.33
CA SER A 600 -8.16 -2.30 58.05
C SER A 600 -6.79 -1.64 58.06
N PHE A 601 -6.55 -0.80 57.06
CA PHE A 601 -5.32 0.00 56.92
C PHE A 601 -5.64 1.28 56.16
N GLY A 602 -5.21 2.43 56.68
CA GLY A 602 -5.61 3.72 56.11
C GLY A 602 -7.14 3.87 56.05
N ASP A 603 -7.67 4.15 54.87
CA ASP A 603 -9.11 4.22 54.58
C ASP A 603 -9.66 2.92 53.94
N ALA A 604 -8.81 1.92 53.72
CA ALA A 604 -9.15 0.65 53.09
C ALA A 604 -9.56 -0.43 54.11
N GLU A 605 -10.43 -1.35 53.69
CA GLU A 605 -11.02 -2.39 54.51
C GLU A 605 -11.22 -3.69 53.72
N ILE A 606 -10.48 -4.74 54.08
CA ILE A 606 -10.53 -6.05 53.42
C ILE A 606 -11.27 -7.05 54.31
N SER A 607 -12.29 -7.71 53.77
CA SER A 607 -13.07 -8.72 54.48
C SER A 607 -12.88 -10.10 53.88
N ILE A 608 -12.30 -11.02 54.63
CA ILE A 608 -11.97 -12.38 54.21
C ILE A 608 -12.98 -13.37 54.79
N PHE A 609 -13.78 -13.98 53.92
CA PHE A 609 -14.85 -14.91 54.25
C PHE A 609 -14.45 -16.36 53.97
N GLY A 610 -14.76 -17.27 54.90
CA GLY A 610 -14.59 -18.72 54.68
C GLY A 610 -13.34 -19.34 55.29
N ASN A 611 -12.52 -18.59 56.05
CA ASN A 611 -11.36 -19.11 56.76
C ASN A 611 -11.70 -20.40 57.51
N SER A 612 -10.98 -21.48 57.19
CA SER A 612 -11.04 -22.76 57.87
C SER A 612 -10.50 -22.68 59.30
N CYS A 613 -11.17 -21.98 60.22
CA CYS A 613 -10.91 -21.95 61.67
C CYS A 613 -9.46 -21.63 62.16
N GLU A 614 -8.49 -21.39 61.28
CA GLU A 614 -7.10 -21.01 61.59
C GLU A 614 -6.98 -19.47 61.57
N PRO A 615 -6.36 -18.84 62.59
CA PRO A 615 -6.15 -17.39 62.61
C PRO A 615 -5.06 -16.99 61.59
N LEU A 616 -5.24 -15.86 60.91
CA LEU A 616 -4.18 -15.25 60.10
C LEU A 616 -2.97 -14.92 60.99
N THR A 617 -1.79 -15.35 60.59
CA THR A 617 -0.51 -15.01 61.24
C THR A 617 0.33 -14.16 60.30
N GLU A 618 1.43 -13.59 60.80
CA GLU A 618 2.37 -12.79 59.98
C GLU A 618 2.88 -13.57 58.74
N ASP A 619 2.93 -14.91 58.82
CA ASP A 619 3.32 -15.78 57.70
C ASP A 619 2.31 -15.80 56.54
N SER A 620 1.07 -15.31 56.73
CA SER A 620 0.06 -15.16 55.68
C SER A 620 0.23 -13.87 54.86
N PHE A 621 1.26 -13.06 55.15
CA PHE A 621 1.45 -11.74 54.58
C PHE A 621 2.81 -11.61 53.90
N ILE A 622 2.84 -10.84 52.82
CA ILE A 622 4.05 -10.38 52.13
C ILE A 622 4.14 -8.86 52.34
N PHE A 623 5.31 -8.34 52.71
CA PHE A 623 5.57 -6.91 52.95
C PHE A 623 6.88 -6.47 52.29
#